data_AF-A0A1T5CLH3-F1
#
_entry.id   AF-A0A1T5CLH3-F1
#
_cell.length_a   1.000
_cell.length_b   1.000
_cell.length_c   1.000
_cell.angle_alpha   90.00
_cell.angle_beta   90.00
_cell.angle_gamma   90.00
#
_symmetry.space_group_name_H-M   'P 1'
#
loop_
_entity.id
_entity.type
_entity.pdbx_description
1 polymer ?
#
loop_
_entity_poly.entity_id
_entity_poly.type
_entity_poly.pdbx_seq_one_letter_code
_entity_poly.pdbx_strand_id
1 'polypeptide(L)'
;MTRSISTTSLAAIAGALLLGAATPAFAQDGEELVVTGRYGKVPDSVQSLSQTVSYADLDLSTKGGRAEFRHRLKLTARYLCEKLGESSTSTPIAPSCQDAAVSDALKRAGTIEESFAPRGTAWVAAPRWHAPYPDDWYSRYPD
;
A
#
# COMPACT_ATOMS: atom_id res chain seq x y z
N MET A 1 66.68 48.46 -16.40
CA MET A 1 65.99 49.36 -15.46
C MET A 1 64.50 49.04 -15.47
N THR A 2 63.94 48.78 -14.28
CA THR A 2 62.52 48.77 -13.86
C THR A 2 61.50 47.88 -14.60
N ARG A 3 60.94 46.89 -13.88
CA ARG A 3 59.57 46.98 -13.31
C ARG A 3 59.25 45.86 -12.31
N SER A 4 58.61 46.26 -11.22
CA SER A 4 58.09 45.45 -10.10
C SER A 4 57.00 44.46 -10.52
N ILE A 5 56.89 43.35 -9.78
CA ILE A 5 55.65 42.56 -9.69
C ILE A 5 55.31 42.36 -8.21
N SER A 6 54.06 42.70 -7.90
CA SER A 6 53.43 42.83 -6.58
C SER A 6 53.02 41.50 -5.93
N THR A 7 53.35 41.38 -4.65
CA THR A 7 52.57 40.90 -3.47
C THR A 7 51.52 39.79 -3.56
N THR A 8 51.69 38.86 -2.59
CA THR A 8 50.68 38.17 -1.72
C THR A 8 49.76 37.11 -2.37
N SER A 9 49.54 35.92 -1.80
CA SER A 9 48.95 35.71 -0.46
C SER A 9 49.18 34.31 0.13
N LEU A 10 49.00 34.27 1.46
CA LEU A 10 49.06 33.18 2.43
C LEU A 10 48.07 32.00 2.19
N ALA A 11 48.57 30.81 2.52
CA ALA A 11 48.02 29.71 3.35
C ALA A 11 46.49 29.41 3.42
N ALA A 12 46.14 28.11 3.34
CA ALA A 12 45.35 27.40 4.36
C ALA A 12 45.26 25.88 4.10
N ILE A 13 45.49 25.10 5.15
CA ILE A 13 45.22 23.66 5.30
C ILE A 13 43.72 23.49 5.57
N ALA A 14 43.02 22.58 4.89
CA ALA A 14 41.73 22.07 5.36
C ALA A 14 41.38 20.71 4.72
N GLY A 15 41.57 19.64 5.48
CA GLY A 15 40.88 18.37 5.23
C GLY A 15 39.41 18.51 5.61
N ALA A 16 38.51 18.26 4.66
CA ALA A 16 37.07 18.30 4.89
C ALA A 16 36.48 16.89 4.87
N LEU A 17 36.11 16.47 6.08
CA LEU A 17 35.11 15.48 6.49
C LEU A 17 34.05 15.15 5.43
N LEU A 18 34.05 13.91 4.93
CA LEU A 18 32.87 13.28 4.32
C LEU A 18 31.95 12.77 5.45
N LEU A 19 31.20 13.68 6.07
CA LEU A 19 30.12 13.34 7.02
C LEU A 19 28.84 13.04 6.23
N GLY A 20 28.19 11.93 6.59
CA GLY A 20 27.14 11.28 5.83
C GLY A 20 25.91 12.12 5.57
N ALA A 21 25.48 12.11 4.31
CA ALA A 21 24.09 12.36 3.96
C ALA A 21 23.30 11.07 4.22
N ALA A 22 22.99 10.80 5.48
CA ALA A 22 21.91 9.87 5.81
C ALA A 22 20.61 10.56 5.41
N THR A 23 20.12 10.31 4.20
CA THR A 23 18.76 10.70 3.84
C THR A 23 17.82 10.03 4.84
N PRO A 24 16.97 10.76 5.55
CA PRO A 24 15.93 10.13 6.34
C PRO A 24 15.11 9.27 5.38
N ALA A 25 15.17 7.95 5.56
CA ALA A 25 14.18 7.07 4.99
C ALA A 25 12.88 7.46 5.69
N PHE A 26 12.06 8.29 5.03
CA PHE A 26 10.67 8.44 5.42
C PHE A 26 10.15 7.01 5.56
N ALA A 27 9.75 6.66 6.78
CA ALA A 27 9.06 5.43 7.06
C ALA A 27 8.00 5.28 5.97
N GLN A 28 8.12 4.26 5.13
CA GLN A 28 7.02 3.89 4.26
C GLN A 28 5.84 3.70 5.21
N ASP A 29 4.77 4.47 5.04
CA ASP A 29 3.50 4.25 5.76
C ASP A 29 3.09 2.80 5.47
N GLY A 30 3.56 1.89 6.34
CA GLY A 30 3.75 0.48 6.01
C GLY A 30 2.51 -0.36 6.23
N GLU A 31 1.43 0.27 6.69
CA GLU A 31 0.23 -0.38 7.17
C GLU A 31 -0.90 -0.34 6.12
N GLU A 32 -0.53 -0.66 4.88
CA GLU A 32 -1.43 -0.64 3.74
C GLU A 32 -1.23 -1.84 2.81
N LEU A 33 -2.31 -2.25 2.14
CA LEU A 33 -2.28 -3.26 1.08
C LEU A 33 -3.01 -2.72 -0.15
N VAL A 34 -2.34 -2.71 -1.29
CA VAL A 34 -2.95 -2.31 -2.57
C VAL A 34 -3.71 -3.50 -3.16
N VAL A 35 -5.02 -3.40 -3.31
CA VAL A 35 -5.86 -4.35 -4.05
C VAL A 35 -5.85 -3.94 -5.52
N THR A 36 -5.71 -4.90 -6.43
CA THR A 36 -5.73 -4.64 -7.88
C THR A 36 -6.73 -5.56 -8.57
N GLY A 37 -7.75 -4.97 -9.19
CA GLY A 37 -8.67 -5.65 -10.09
C GLY A 37 -8.12 -5.63 -11.51
N ARG A 38 -8.30 -6.72 -12.25
CA ARG A 38 -7.97 -6.82 -13.68
C ARG A 38 -9.13 -7.49 -14.40
N TYR A 39 -9.65 -6.82 -15.43
CA TYR A 39 -10.81 -7.31 -16.18
C TYR A 39 -10.60 -7.13 -17.69
N GLY A 40 -11.16 -8.05 -18.48
CA GLY A 40 -10.99 -8.11 -19.92
C GLY A 40 -10.28 -9.38 -20.37
N LYS A 41 -10.14 -9.55 -21.69
CA LYS A 41 -9.52 -10.73 -22.31
C LYS A 41 -8.11 -10.39 -22.79
N VAL A 42 -7.17 -11.28 -22.49
CA VAL A 42 -5.82 -11.26 -23.07
C VAL A 42 -5.89 -11.91 -24.47
N PRO A 43 -5.26 -11.36 -25.52
CA PRO A 43 -4.37 -10.17 -25.51
C PRO A 43 -5.08 -8.84 -25.81
N ASP A 44 -6.37 -8.86 -26.14
CA ASP A 44 -7.05 -7.73 -26.81
C ASP A 44 -7.14 -6.45 -25.98
N SER A 45 -7.59 -6.54 -24.73
CA SER A 45 -7.66 -5.37 -23.83
C SER A 45 -7.92 -5.81 -22.38
N VAL A 46 -6.90 -5.67 -21.53
CA VAL A 46 -7.04 -5.81 -20.07
C VAL A 46 -7.01 -4.43 -19.45
N GLN A 47 -8.09 -4.10 -18.74
CA GLN A 47 -8.15 -2.92 -17.90
C GLN A 47 -7.81 -3.29 -16.46
N SER A 48 -7.19 -2.36 -15.73
CA SER A 48 -6.87 -2.55 -14.33
C SER A 48 -7.20 -1.32 -13.52
N LEU A 49 -7.72 -1.53 -12.31
CA LEU A 49 -7.86 -0.51 -11.28
C LEU A 49 -7.22 -1.01 -9.99
N SER A 50 -6.65 -0.10 -9.22
CA SER A 50 -6.02 -0.40 -7.95
C SER A 50 -6.53 0.54 -6.86
N GLN A 51 -6.64 0.03 -5.65
CA GLN A 51 -7.04 0.79 -4.48
C GLN A 51 -6.25 0.36 -3.26
N THR A 52 -5.74 1.34 -2.53
CA THR A 52 -5.06 1.13 -1.25
C THR A 52 -6.06 0.90 -0.14
N VAL A 53 -5.83 -0.14 0.67
CA VAL A 53 -6.59 -0.47 1.88
C VAL A 53 -5.66 -0.38 3.08
N SER A 54 -5.94 0.55 3.99
CA SER A 54 -5.17 0.69 5.22
C SER A 54 -5.68 -0.25 6.31
N TYR A 55 -4.75 -0.76 7.10
CA TYR A 55 -4.98 -1.53 8.32
C TYR A 55 -4.33 -0.89 9.55
N ALA A 56 -3.89 0.37 9.45
CA ALA A 56 -3.26 1.10 10.54
C ALA A 56 -4.18 1.32 11.76
N ASP A 57 -5.50 1.34 11.51
CA ASP A 57 -6.53 1.43 12.54
C ASP A 57 -6.88 0.06 13.17
N LEU A 58 -6.27 -1.03 12.70
CA LEU A 58 -6.57 -2.39 13.13
C LEU A 58 -5.41 -3.03 13.91
N ASP A 59 -5.78 -3.90 14.84
CA ASP A 59 -4.85 -4.83 15.48
C ASP A 59 -5.01 -6.23 14.88
N LEU A 60 -4.12 -6.58 13.95
CA LEU A 60 -4.13 -7.85 13.23
C LEU A 60 -3.64 -9.03 14.10
N SER A 61 -3.13 -8.79 15.31
CA SER A 61 -2.89 -9.87 16.27
C SER A 61 -4.21 -10.48 16.78
N THR A 62 -5.31 -9.71 16.71
CA THR A 62 -6.65 -10.16 17.12
C THR A 62 -7.43 -10.83 15.98
N LYS A 63 -8.34 -11.74 16.33
CA LYS A 63 -9.26 -12.35 15.35
C LYS A 63 -10.14 -11.28 14.68
N GLY A 64 -10.60 -10.29 15.45
CA GLY A 64 -11.47 -9.22 14.95
C GLY A 64 -10.77 -8.32 13.94
N GLY A 65 -9.53 -7.88 14.22
CA GLY A 65 -8.76 -7.06 13.30
C GLY A 65 -8.45 -7.77 11.98
N ARG A 66 -8.09 -9.06 12.03
CA ARG A 66 -7.91 -9.87 10.80
C ARG A 66 -9.20 -10.02 10.01
N ALA A 67 -10.33 -10.29 10.67
CA ALA A 67 -11.61 -10.42 9.99
C ALA A 67 -12.00 -9.11 9.28
N GLU A 68 -11.95 -7.98 9.99
CA GLU A 68 -12.24 -6.65 9.41
C GLU A 68 -11.29 -6.33 8.25
N PHE A 69 -9.98 -6.60 8.38
CA PHE A 69 -9.04 -6.34 7.30
C PHE A 69 -9.38 -7.16 6.05
N ARG A 70 -9.56 -8.48 6.20
CA ARG A 70 -9.94 -9.37 5.10
C ARG A 70 -11.28 -8.96 4.47
N HIS A 71 -12.24 -8.51 5.27
CA HIS A 71 -13.51 -8.00 4.79
C HIS A 71 -13.34 -6.77 3.89
N ARG A 72 -12.56 -5.77 4.34
CA ARG A 72 -12.23 -4.58 3.55
C ARG A 72 -11.57 -4.96 2.22
N LEU A 73 -10.68 -5.95 2.22
CA LEU A 73 -10.04 -6.43 0.98
C LEU A 73 -11.06 -7.04 0.01
N LYS A 74 -11.99 -7.88 0.51
CA LYS A 74 -13.06 -8.48 -0.31
C LYS A 74 -13.97 -7.42 -0.93
N LEU A 75 -14.43 -6.46 -0.12
CA LEU A 75 -15.31 -5.39 -0.60
C LEU A 75 -14.59 -4.48 -1.60
N THR A 76 -13.32 -4.16 -1.36
CA THR A 76 -12.51 -3.37 -2.29
C THR A 76 -12.31 -4.09 -3.62
N ALA A 77 -12.02 -5.40 -3.60
CA ALA A 77 -11.92 -6.20 -4.82
C ALA A 77 -13.22 -6.19 -5.63
N ARG A 78 -14.37 -6.38 -4.96
CA ARG A 78 -15.70 -6.25 -5.58
C ARG A 78 -15.88 -4.87 -6.21
N TYR A 79 -15.61 -3.81 -5.45
CA TYR A 79 -15.76 -2.42 -5.92
C TYR A 79 -14.95 -2.17 -7.19
N LEU A 80 -13.68 -2.56 -7.20
CA LEU A 80 -12.81 -2.38 -8.36
C LEU A 80 -13.31 -3.15 -9.58
N CYS A 81 -13.74 -4.39 -9.41
CA CYS A 81 -14.20 -5.22 -10.51
C CYS A 81 -15.58 -4.79 -11.05
N GLU A 82 -16.50 -4.34 -10.19
CA GLU A 82 -17.76 -3.71 -10.64
C GLU A 82 -17.46 -2.44 -11.46
N LYS A 83 -16.48 -1.62 -11.04
CA LYS A 83 -16.05 -0.43 -11.79
C LYS A 83 -15.38 -0.77 -13.13
N LEU A 84 -14.70 -1.90 -13.20
CA LEU A 84 -14.10 -2.43 -14.43
C LEU A 84 -15.13 -3.07 -15.39
N GLY A 85 -16.41 -3.14 -14.98
CA GLY A 85 -17.50 -3.66 -15.81
C GLY A 85 -17.74 -5.16 -15.66
N GLU A 86 -17.19 -5.80 -14.61
CA GLU A 86 -17.54 -7.18 -14.30
C GLU A 86 -19.02 -7.28 -13.87
N SER A 87 -19.81 -8.04 -14.63
CA SER A 87 -21.15 -8.45 -14.23
C SER A 87 -21.10 -9.66 -13.29
N SER A 88 -22.05 -9.77 -12.36
CA SER A 88 -22.21 -10.89 -11.42
C SER A 88 -22.45 -12.28 -12.06
N THR A 89 -22.53 -12.34 -13.39
CA THR A 89 -22.67 -13.54 -14.22
C THR A 89 -21.30 -13.93 -14.81
N SER A 90 -20.33 -14.29 -13.97
CA SER A 90 -19.06 -14.85 -14.46
C SER A 90 -19.25 -16.29 -14.89
N THR A 91 -18.88 -16.63 -16.12
CA THR A 91 -18.87 -18.02 -16.62
C THR A 91 -17.87 -18.90 -15.85
N PRO A 92 -18.15 -20.19 -15.55
CA PRO A 92 -17.34 -21.03 -14.66
C PRO A 92 -15.91 -21.38 -15.14
N ILE A 93 -15.53 -20.99 -16.35
CA ILE A 93 -14.32 -21.49 -17.03
C ILE A 93 -13.06 -20.73 -16.61
N ALA A 94 -13.18 -19.52 -16.06
CA ALA A 94 -12.08 -18.73 -15.52
C ALA A 94 -12.52 -18.04 -14.22
N PRO A 95 -11.60 -17.81 -13.26
CA PRO A 95 -11.93 -17.02 -12.08
C PRO A 95 -12.41 -15.63 -12.49
N SER A 96 -13.44 -15.14 -11.81
CA SER A 96 -13.88 -13.75 -11.97
C SER A 96 -12.74 -12.77 -11.62
N CYS A 97 -12.80 -11.54 -12.12
CA CYS A 97 -11.90 -10.46 -11.67
C CYS A 97 -11.95 -10.36 -10.15
N GLN A 98 -13.16 -10.44 -9.58
CA GLN A 98 -13.35 -10.42 -8.13
C GLN A 98 -12.58 -11.57 -7.46
N ASP A 99 -12.77 -12.82 -7.89
CA ASP A 99 -12.11 -13.98 -7.26
C ASP A 99 -10.58 -13.89 -7.36
N ALA A 100 -10.08 -13.48 -8.51
CA ALA A 100 -8.64 -13.31 -8.74
C ALA A 100 -8.07 -12.20 -7.84
N ALA A 101 -8.75 -11.06 -7.75
CA ALA A 101 -8.33 -9.93 -6.92
C ALA A 101 -8.39 -10.25 -5.42
N VAL A 102 -9.45 -10.95 -4.97
CA VAL A 102 -9.59 -11.41 -3.58
C VAL A 102 -8.52 -12.42 -3.24
N SER A 103 -8.30 -13.43 -4.09
CA SER A 103 -7.28 -14.46 -3.86
C SER A 103 -5.88 -13.86 -3.72
N ASP A 104 -5.50 -12.95 -4.63
CA ASP A 104 -4.22 -12.24 -4.56
C ASP A 104 -4.10 -11.39 -3.28
N ALA A 105 -5.12 -10.60 -2.96
CA ALA A 105 -5.12 -9.73 -1.79
C ALA A 105 -5.04 -10.53 -0.49
N LEU A 106 -5.82 -11.61 -0.35
CA LEU A 106 -5.81 -12.47 0.83
C LEU A 106 -4.51 -13.25 0.99
N LYS A 107 -3.87 -13.66 -0.10
CA LYS A 107 -2.54 -14.29 -0.04
C LYS A 107 -1.51 -13.34 0.57
N ARG A 108 -1.50 -12.08 0.13
CA ARG A 108 -0.60 -11.05 0.68
C ARG A 108 -0.98 -10.65 2.11
N ALA A 109 -2.27 -10.57 2.41
CA ALA A 109 -2.76 -10.34 3.77
C ALA A 109 -2.29 -11.44 4.73
N GLY A 110 -2.28 -12.71 4.29
CA GLY A 110 -1.74 -13.82 5.09
C GLY A 110 -0.29 -13.58 5.52
N THR A 111 0.57 -13.12 4.61
CA THR A 111 1.97 -12.78 4.94
C THR A 111 2.08 -11.62 5.93
N ILE A 112 1.22 -10.60 5.81
CA ILE A 112 1.15 -9.50 6.77
C ILE A 112 0.74 -10.01 8.14
N GLU A 113 -0.36 -10.77 8.21
CA GLU A 113 -0.91 -11.30 9.46
C GLU A 113 0.04 -12.26 10.17
N GLU A 114 0.77 -13.11 9.44
CA GLU A 114 1.77 -14.04 9.98
C GLU A 114 2.97 -13.32 10.60
N SER A 115 3.36 -12.18 10.03
CA SER A 115 4.50 -11.38 10.50
C SER A 115 4.10 -10.28 11.48
N PHE A 116 2.80 -10.10 11.75
CA PHE A 116 2.29 -9.00 12.54
C PHE A 116 2.59 -9.18 14.04
N ALA A 117 3.41 -8.28 14.59
CA ALA A 117 3.64 -8.22 16.02
C ALA A 117 2.44 -7.59 16.75
N PRO A 118 2.06 -8.09 17.95
CA PRO A 118 1.03 -7.45 18.76
C PRO A 118 1.31 -5.97 19.00
N ARG A 119 0.25 -5.16 19.02
CA ARG A 119 0.36 -3.73 19.30
C ARG A 119 0.91 -3.51 20.72
N GLY A 120 1.89 -2.61 20.84
CA GLY A 120 2.50 -2.25 22.13
C GLY A 120 1.59 -1.35 22.98
N THR A 121 1.96 -1.14 24.25
CA THR A 121 1.18 -0.33 25.19
C THR A 121 1.05 1.15 24.81
N ALA A 122 1.94 1.65 23.96
CA ALA A 122 1.92 3.01 23.43
C ALA A 122 1.14 3.13 22.10
N TRP A 123 0.60 2.04 21.57
CA TRP A 123 -0.12 2.07 20.30
C TRP A 123 -1.47 2.77 20.44
N VAL A 124 -1.76 3.62 19.46
CA VAL A 124 -3.05 4.29 19.30
C VAL A 124 -3.51 4.01 17.87
N ALA A 125 -4.76 3.56 17.74
CA ALA A 125 -5.34 3.32 16.42
C ALA A 125 -5.30 4.59 15.56
N ALA A 126 -4.86 4.45 14.32
CA ALA A 126 -4.99 5.50 13.33
C ALA A 126 -6.48 5.84 13.09
N PRO A 127 -6.79 6.99 12.46
CA PRO A 127 -8.14 7.25 11.97
C PRO A 127 -8.66 6.08 11.14
N ARG A 128 -9.95 5.78 11.29
CA ARG A 128 -10.58 4.67 10.56
C ARG A 128 -10.33 4.80 9.07
N TRP A 129 -9.99 3.70 8.42
CA TRP A 129 -9.89 3.66 6.96
C TRP A 129 -11.23 4.03 6.32
N HIS A 130 -11.20 4.92 5.34
CA HIS A 130 -12.38 5.38 4.61
C HIS A 130 -12.55 4.57 3.34
N ALA A 131 -13.64 3.80 3.27
CA ALA A 131 -13.95 3.01 2.11
C ALA A 131 -14.30 3.88 0.89
N PRO A 132 -13.91 3.48 -0.34
CA PRO A 132 -14.31 4.18 -1.57
C PRO A 132 -15.74 3.84 -2.02
N TYR A 133 -16.44 2.97 -1.29
CA TYR A 133 -17.78 2.50 -1.57
C TYR A 133 -18.77 2.93 -0.47
N PRO A 134 -20.08 2.99 -0.77
CA PRO A 134 -21.12 3.34 0.21
C PRO A 134 -21.17 2.42 1.45
N ASP A 135 -21.60 2.97 2.58
CA ASP A 135 -21.61 2.26 3.88
C ASP A 135 -22.52 1.02 3.91
N ASP A 136 -23.58 0.99 3.09
CA ASP A 136 -24.50 -0.15 2.99
C ASP A 136 -23.83 -1.41 2.41
N TRP A 137 -22.63 -1.29 1.84
CA TRP A 137 -21.89 -2.45 1.31
C TRP A 137 -21.52 -3.47 2.38
N TYR A 138 -21.25 -3.03 3.60
CA TYR A 138 -20.95 -3.91 4.73
C TYR A 138 -22.14 -4.83 5.08
N SER A 139 -23.38 -4.34 4.93
CA SER A 139 -24.57 -5.15 5.19
C SER A 139 -25.02 -5.93 3.96
N ARG A 140 -24.80 -5.38 2.75
CA ARG A 140 -25.16 -6.03 1.48
C ARG A 140 -24.27 -7.23 1.16
N TYR A 141 -23.01 -7.19 1.55
CA TYR A 141 -22.02 -8.23 1.23
C TYR A 141 -21.31 -8.72 2.50
N PRO A 142 -22.01 -9.45 3.38
CA PRO A 142 -21.42 -9.97 4.61
C PRO A 142 -20.33 -11.01 4.33
N ASP A 143 -19.48 -11.23 5.33
CA ASP A 143 -18.24 -12.01 5.27
C ASP A 143 -18.38 -13.53 5.10
#